data_AF-A0A7Z9GY28-F1
#
_entry.id   AF-A0A7Z9GY28-F1
#
_cell.length_a   1.000
_cell.length_b   1.000
_cell.length_c   1.000
_cell.angle_alpha   90.00
_cell.angle_beta   90.00
_cell.angle_gamma   90.00
#
_symmetry.space_group_name_H-M   'P 1'
#
loop_
_entity.id
_entity.type
_entity.pdbx_description
1 polymer ?
#
loop_
_entity_poly.entity_id
_entity_poly.type
_entity_poly.pdbx_seq_one_letter_code
_entity_poly.pdbx_strand_id
1 'polypeptide(L)'
;MMVSTTYGLMTLLIGGFLQTSAGPAIAVPKAKQRSISLQVTVPTSGWNVEIQEVYQVEKELWVISHLASKGGIALQVISQVKDSVSVPKSSLPVKHFVTGKRWNWKNKEPYQFLKDRKMLDRDLKQKKAVLVYRRPVKKEKPNQLGQYIVVYKKTVFVDGKTKTGETLEQLAKRHTRQFGGKLGRVLKIINGYSASFSPAAVEKLKKQPEVKYIEKDGPVGIR
;
A
#
# COMPACT_ATOMS: atom_id res chain seq x y z
N MET A 1 34.31 64.09 -32.35
CA MET A 1 33.96 62.85 -33.05
C MET A 1 35.07 61.83 -32.81
N MET A 2 34.84 60.92 -31.86
CA MET A 2 35.56 59.64 -31.67
C MET A 2 34.76 58.96 -30.55
N VAL A 3 33.94 57.98 -30.90
CA VAL A 3 33.19 57.20 -29.91
C VAL A 3 33.62 55.76 -30.06
N SER A 4 34.40 55.31 -29.08
CA SER A 4 34.88 53.95 -28.89
C SER A 4 33.70 53.04 -28.53
N THR A 5 33.46 52.00 -29.32
CA THR A 5 32.43 51.00 -29.06
C THR A 5 33.00 49.89 -28.19
N THR A 6 32.57 49.83 -26.94
CA THR A 6 32.84 48.73 -26.01
C THR A 6 31.87 47.57 -26.27
N TYR A 7 32.43 46.39 -26.54
CA TYR A 7 31.69 45.12 -26.59
C TYR A 7 31.60 44.55 -25.16
N GLY A 8 30.40 44.55 -24.58
CA GLY A 8 30.09 43.85 -23.34
C GLY A 8 29.59 42.44 -23.62
N LEU A 9 30.36 41.43 -23.22
CA LEU A 9 30.00 40.01 -23.24
C LEU A 9 28.83 39.73 -22.26
N MET A 10 27.66 39.36 -22.77
CA MET A 10 26.58 38.74 -21.99
C MET A 10 26.84 37.24 -21.91
N THR A 11 27.27 36.76 -20.73
CA THR A 11 27.43 35.33 -20.47
C THR A 11 26.07 34.73 -20.09
N LEU A 12 25.45 34.01 -21.02
CA LEU A 12 24.24 33.22 -20.78
C LEU A 12 24.64 31.85 -20.19
N LEU A 13 24.44 31.67 -18.88
CA LEU A 13 24.58 30.37 -18.22
C LEU A 13 23.42 29.45 -18.63
N ILE A 14 23.66 28.58 -19.62
CA ILE A 14 22.76 27.46 -19.94
C ILE A 14 23.00 26.37 -18.90
N GLY A 15 22.13 26.32 -17.89
CA GLY A 15 22.05 25.21 -16.94
C GLY A 15 21.57 23.94 -17.66
N GLY A 16 22.51 23.05 -17.98
CA GLY A 16 22.24 21.72 -18.52
C GLY A 16 21.52 20.86 -17.48
N PHE A 17 20.22 20.66 -17.66
CA PHE A 17 19.49 19.62 -16.96
C PHE A 17 19.86 18.28 -17.62
N LEU A 18 20.58 17.42 -16.90
CA LEU A 18 20.75 16.02 -17.29
C LEU A 18 19.38 15.34 -17.20
N GLN A 19 18.73 15.21 -18.35
CA GLN A 19 17.50 14.46 -18.50
C GLN A 19 17.85 12.97 -18.46
N THR A 20 17.80 12.39 -17.25
CA THR A 20 17.80 10.92 -17.08
C THR A 20 16.64 10.34 -17.89
N SER A 21 16.95 9.70 -19.01
CA SER A 21 16.02 8.94 -19.82
C SER A 21 15.49 7.77 -18.99
N ALA A 22 14.32 7.93 -18.39
CA ALA A 22 13.50 6.78 -18.03
C ALA A 22 13.20 6.03 -19.34
N GLY A 23 13.66 4.77 -19.43
CA GLY A 23 13.33 3.91 -20.57
C GLY A 23 11.81 3.89 -20.80
N PRO A 24 11.35 3.68 -22.04
CA PRO A 24 9.96 3.88 -22.37
C PRO A 24 9.08 2.90 -21.59
N ALA A 25 8.40 3.41 -20.55
CA ALA A 25 7.09 2.89 -20.24
C ALA A 25 6.27 3.12 -21.51
N ILE A 26 5.95 2.07 -22.25
CA ILE A 26 5.11 2.16 -23.44
C ILE A 26 3.78 2.72 -22.96
N ALA A 27 3.62 4.04 -23.08
CA ALA A 27 2.37 4.73 -22.87
C ALA A 27 1.48 4.34 -24.05
N VAL A 28 0.74 3.24 -23.89
CA VAL A 28 -0.24 2.81 -24.87
C VAL A 28 -1.30 3.91 -24.98
N PRO A 29 -1.55 4.50 -26.17
CA PRO A 29 -2.57 5.53 -26.35
C PRO A 29 -3.92 5.06 -25.80
N LYS A 30 -4.67 5.95 -25.15
CA LYS A 30 -5.96 5.64 -24.49
C LYS A 30 -6.97 4.92 -25.42
N ALA A 31 -6.91 5.16 -26.73
CA ALA A 31 -7.71 4.48 -27.76
C ALA A 31 -7.43 2.97 -27.94
N LYS A 32 -6.30 2.48 -27.40
CA LYS A 32 -5.88 1.07 -27.41
C LYS A 32 -6.06 0.38 -26.06
N GLN A 33 -6.87 0.96 -25.16
CA GLN A 33 -7.12 0.38 -23.85
C GLN A 33 -8.61 0.03 -23.65
N ARG A 34 -8.88 -1.01 -22.87
CA ARG A 34 -10.20 -1.40 -22.38
C ARG A 34 -10.25 -1.17 -20.87
N SER A 35 -11.30 -0.49 -20.42
CA SER A 35 -11.61 -0.42 -19.00
C SER A 35 -12.30 -1.72 -18.56
N ILE A 36 -11.77 -2.34 -17.50
CA ILE A 36 -12.40 -3.44 -16.78
C ILE A 36 -12.81 -2.89 -15.42
N SER A 37 -14.08 -3.07 -15.05
CA SER A 37 -14.62 -2.62 -13.78
C SER A 37 -15.33 -3.76 -13.06
N LEU A 38 -15.40 -3.64 -11.74
CA LEU A 38 -16.32 -4.44 -10.93
C LEU A 38 -16.98 -3.57 -9.88
N GLN A 39 -18.13 -4.04 -9.43
CA GLN A 39 -18.89 -3.46 -8.34
C GLN A 39 -19.38 -4.58 -7.44
N VAL A 40 -19.12 -4.50 -6.14
CA VAL A 40 -19.51 -5.53 -5.18
C VAL A 40 -20.38 -4.92 -4.09
N THR A 41 -21.52 -5.55 -3.84
CA THR A 41 -22.40 -5.24 -2.70
C THR A 41 -21.77 -5.82 -1.43
N VAL A 42 -21.66 -5.00 -0.39
CA VAL A 42 -20.94 -5.28 0.85
C VAL A 42 -21.79 -4.94 2.08
N PRO A 43 -21.53 -5.52 3.26
CA PRO A 43 -22.33 -5.27 4.46
C PRO A 43 -22.33 -3.81 4.94
N THR A 44 -21.22 -3.09 4.76
CA THR A 44 -21.03 -1.71 5.25
C THR A 44 -20.15 -0.89 4.31
N SER A 45 -20.15 0.44 4.48
CA SER A 45 -19.23 1.35 3.77
C SER A 45 -17.76 1.20 4.18
N GLY A 46 -17.50 0.42 5.24
CA GLY A 46 -16.17 0.11 5.76
C GLY A 46 -15.40 -0.94 4.96
N TRP A 47 -15.82 -1.26 3.74
CA TRP A 47 -15.14 -2.19 2.85
C TRP A 47 -14.48 -1.45 1.68
N ASN A 48 -13.51 -2.10 1.05
CA ASN A 48 -12.98 -1.76 -0.27
C ASN A 48 -12.86 -3.03 -1.11
N VAL A 49 -12.87 -2.84 -2.42
CA VAL A 49 -12.51 -3.86 -3.40
C VAL A 49 -11.40 -3.32 -4.28
N GLU A 50 -10.44 -4.17 -4.62
CA GLU A 50 -9.36 -3.82 -5.53
C GLU A 50 -9.12 -4.96 -6.53
N ILE A 51 -9.09 -4.64 -7.82
CA ILE A 51 -8.57 -5.48 -8.89
C ILE A 51 -7.07 -5.54 -8.74
N GLN A 52 -6.56 -6.70 -8.36
CA GLN A 52 -5.13 -6.92 -8.15
C GLN A 52 -4.45 -7.31 -9.45
N GLU A 53 -5.06 -8.22 -10.21
CA GLU A 53 -4.44 -8.82 -11.38
C GLU A 53 -5.48 -9.13 -12.46
N VAL A 54 -5.05 -9.09 -13.72
CA VAL A 54 -5.80 -9.58 -14.87
C VAL A 54 -4.90 -10.53 -15.64
N TYR A 55 -5.39 -11.73 -15.88
CA TYR A 55 -4.73 -12.74 -16.70
C TYR A 55 -5.54 -13.01 -17.95
N GLN A 56 -4.85 -13.28 -19.06
CA GLN A 56 -5.45 -13.96 -20.19
C GLN A 56 -5.29 -15.46 -19.98
N VAL A 57 -6.41 -16.16 -20.04
CA VAL A 57 -6.49 -17.61 -19.87
C VAL A 57 -7.26 -18.15 -21.05
N GLU A 58 -6.58 -18.87 -21.96
CA GLU A 58 -7.17 -19.36 -23.21
C GLU A 58 -7.90 -18.23 -23.98
N LYS A 59 -9.24 -18.27 -24.05
CA LYS A 59 -10.11 -17.31 -24.74
C LYS A 59 -10.86 -16.38 -23.78
N GLU A 60 -10.38 -16.21 -22.55
CA GLU A 60 -11.01 -15.38 -21.53
C GLU A 60 -10.00 -14.45 -20.84
N LEU A 61 -10.52 -13.37 -20.23
CA LEU A 61 -9.79 -12.59 -19.24
C LEU A 61 -10.28 -12.94 -17.84
N TRP A 62 -9.37 -13.39 -16.99
CA TRP A 62 -9.64 -13.68 -15.59
C TRP A 62 -9.20 -12.49 -14.75
N VAL A 63 -10.15 -11.85 -14.08
CA VAL A 63 -9.95 -10.66 -13.25
C VAL A 63 -9.98 -11.08 -11.80
N ILE A 64 -8.88 -10.84 -11.10
CA ILE A 64 -8.72 -11.23 -9.70
C ILE A 64 -8.80 -9.98 -8.83
N SER A 65 -9.81 -9.96 -7.97
CA SER A 65 -10.04 -8.87 -7.04
C SER A 65 -10.01 -9.35 -5.59
N HIS A 66 -9.71 -8.42 -4.69
CA HIS A 66 -9.70 -8.68 -3.26
C HIS A 66 -10.58 -7.67 -2.52
N LEU A 67 -11.43 -8.19 -1.63
CA LEU A 67 -12.19 -7.41 -0.66
C LEU A 67 -11.41 -7.30 0.63
N ALA A 68 -11.25 -6.08 1.13
CA ALA A 68 -10.72 -5.83 2.45
C ALA A 68 -11.70 -4.98 3.26
N SER A 69 -11.68 -5.15 4.58
CA SER A 69 -12.32 -4.20 5.49
C SER A 69 -11.30 -3.11 5.80
N LYS A 70 -11.73 -1.85 5.84
CA LYS A 70 -10.89 -0.72 6.25
C LYS A 70 -10.70 -0.67 7.77
N GLY A 71 -11.42 -1.49 8.55
CA GLY A 71 -11.50 -1.36 10.01
C GLY A 71 -12.14 -0.04 10.44
N GLY A 72 -12.29 0.15 11.75
CA GLY A 72 -12.86 1.37 12.33
C GLY A 72 -14.40 1.45 12.30
N ILE A 73 -14.92 2.62 12.68
CA ILE A 73 -16.37 2.89 12.71
C ILE A 73 -16.85 3.09 11.27
N ALA A 74 -17.80 2.27 10.85
CA ALA A 74 -18.47 2.39 9.56
C ALA A 74 -19.99 2.42 9.76
N LEU A 75 -20.70 3.10 8.86
CA LEU A 75 -22.16 3.07 8.84
C LEU A 75 -22.62 1.63 8.58
N GLN A 76 -23.54 1.14 9.42
CA GLN A 76 -24.11 -0.20 9.32
C GLN A 76 -25.20 -0.24 8.24
N VAL A 77 -24.82 0.07 6.99
CA VAL A 77 -25.72 0.08 5.85
C VAL A 77 -25.09 -0.66 4.68
N ILE A 78 -25.87 -1.55 4.06
CA ILE A 78 -25.46 -2.28 2.86
C ILE A 78 -25.01 -1.26 1.81
N SER A 79 -23.79 -1.43 1.32
CA SER A 79 -23.12 -0.48 0.45
C SER A 79 -22.61 -1.15 -0.82
N GLN A 80 -22.15 -0.34 -1.78
CA GLN A 80 -21.49 -0.82 -2.99
C GLN A 80 -20.08 -0.26 -3.06
N VAL A 81 -19.11 -1.14 -3.28
CA VAL A 81 -17.71 -0.76 -3.53
C VAL A 81 -17.36 -1.08 -4.98
N LYS A 82 -16.56 -0.22 -5.60
CA LYS A 82 -16.21 -0.33 -7.02
C LYS A 82 -14.72 -0.13 -7.21
N ASP A 83 -14.20 -0.75 -8.25
CA ASP A 83 -12.84 -0.48 -8.74
C ASP A 83 -12.79 -0.72 -10.26
N SER A 84 -11.79 -0.12 -10.89
CA SER A 84 -11.59 -0.23 -12.33
C SER A 84 -10.11 -0.10 -12.69
N VAL A 85 -9.71 -0.86 -13.71
CA VAL A 85 -8.35 -0.85 -14.26
C VAL A 85 -8.41 -0.74 -15.77
N SER A 86 -7.37 -0.12 -16.34
CA SER A 86 -7.19 -0.03 -17.78
C SER A 86 -6.23 -1.13 -18.23
N VAL A 87 -6.65 -1.96 -19.18
CA VAL A 87 -5.82 -3.02 -19.78
C VAL A 87 -5.69 -2.80 -21.29
N PRO A 88 -4.73 -3.43 -22.00
CA PRO A 88 -4.71 -3.42 -23.45
C PRO A 88 -6.05 -3.86 -24.05
N LYS A 89 -6.47 -3.23 -25.15
CA LYS A 89 -7.76 -3.51 -25.80
C LYS A 89 -7.87 -5.00 -26.13
N SER A 90 -8.92 -5.63 -25.62
CA SER A 90 -9.23 -7.04 -25.83
C SER A 90 -10.75 -7.23 -25.92
N SER A 91 -11.21 -8.03 -26.87
CA SER A 91 -12.62 -8.41 -27.03
C SER A 91 -13.01 -9.67 -26.24
N LEU A 92 -12.06 -10.27 -25.52
CA LEU A 92 -12.31 -11.51 -24.78
C LEU A 92 -13.35 -11.30 -23.67
N PRO A 93 -14.21 -12.31 -23.42
CA PRO A 93 -15.13 -12.29 -22.27
C PRO A 93 -14.35 -12.20 -20.96
N VAL A 94 -14.96 -11.54 -19.97
CA VAL A 94 -14.34 -11.29 -18.66
C VAL A 94 -15.01 -12.14 -17.60
N LYS A 95 -14.20 -12.85 -16.81
CA LYS A 95 -14.62 -13.64 -15.66
C LYS A 95 -14.01 -13.03 -14.39
N HIS A 96 -14.85 -12.69 -13.43
CA HIS A 96 -14.44 -12.06 -12.18
C HIS A 96 -14.35 -13.08 -11.04
N PHE A 97 -13.19 -13.07 -10.37
CA PHE A 97 -12.93 -13.83 -9.15
C PHE A 97 -12.67 -12.84 -8.02
N VAL A 98 -13.37 -13.01 -6.91
CA VAL A 98 -13.28 -12.10 -5.76
C VAL A 98 -12.92 -12.90 -4.51
N THR A 99 -11.84 -12.49 -3.85
CA THR A 99 -11.39 -13.07 -2.57
C THR A 99 -11.71 -12.12 -1.40
N GLY A 100 -11.58 -12.59 -0.16
CA GLY A 100 -11.70 -11.73 1.04
C GLY A 100 -13.14 -11.49 1.55
N LYS A 101 -14.14 -12.13 0.96
CA LYS A 101 -15.53 -12.11 1.46
C LYS A 101 -15.60 -12.78 2.85
N ARG A 102 -16.18 -12.10 3.84
CA ARG A 102 -16.31 -12.60 5.23
C ARG A 102 -17.75 -12.73 5.73
N TRP A 103 -18.74 -12.38 4.92
CA TRP A 103 -20.16 -12.54 5.26
C TRP A 103 -20.76 -13.77 4.57
N ASN A 104 -21.90 -14.26 5.06
CA ASN A 104 -22.48 -15.53 4.61
C ASN A 104 -23.57 -15.40 3.54
N TRP A 105 -24.19 -14.23 3.37
CA TRP A 105 -25.24 -14.06 2.36
C TRP A 105 -24.66 -14.10 0.93
N LYS A 106 -25.49 -14.55 -0.02
CA LYS A 106 -25.11 -14.66 -1.44
C LYS A 106 -25.21 -13.31 -2.13
N ASN A 107 -24.12 -12.90 -2.77
CA ASN A 107 -24.06 -11.74 -3.63
C ASN A 107 -24.86 -11.95 -4.93
N LYS A 108 -25.53 -10.90 -5.41
CA LYS A 108 -26.32 -10.94 -6.66
C LYS A 108 -25.43 -10.86 -7.90
N GLU A 109 -24.24 -10.29 -7.75
CA GLU A 109 -23.28 -10.13 -8.83
C GLU A 109 -22.81 -11.49 -9.36
N PRO A 110 -22.60 -11.65 -10.68
CA PRO A 110 -22.23 -12.93 -11.31
C PRO A 110 -20.73 -13.24 -11.14
N TYR A 111 -20.19 -12.99 -9.94
CA TYR A 111 -18.78 -13.16 -9.63
C TYR A 111 -18.53 -14.47 -8.88
N GLN A 112 -17.35 -15.05 -9.08
CA GLN A 112 -16.92 -16.21 -8.32
C GLN A 112 -16.23 -15.76 -7.03
N PHE A 113 -16.92 -15.88 -5.91
CA PHE A 113 -16.36 -15.58 -4.60
C PHE A 113 -15.57 -16.78 -4.07
N LEU A 114 -14.26 -16.61 -3.93
CA LEU A 114 -13.35 -17.66 -3.51
C LEU A 114 -12.96 -17.47 -2.04
N LYS A 115 -12.90 -18.57 -1.28
CA LYS A 115 -12.41 -18.58 0.10
C LYS A 115 -10.90 -18.38 0.16
N ASP A 116 -10.17 -18.99 -0.76
CA ASP A 116 -8.71 -18.95 -0.84
C ASP A 116 -8.27 -18.80 -2.30
N ARG A 117 -7.22 -18.00 -2.51
CA ARG A 117 -6.56 -17.79 -3.78
C ARG A 117 -5.82 -19.04 -4.28
N LYS A 118 -5.42 -19.96 -3.39
CA LYS A 118 -4.64 -21.17 -3.75
C LYS A 118 -5.26 -21.99 -4.88
N MET A 119 -6.59 -22.09 -4.92
CA MET A 119 -7.28 -22.80 -6.01
C MET A 119 -7.07 -22.10 -7.35
N LEU A 120 -7.20 -20.78 -7.36
CA LEU A 120 -6.99 -19.96 -8.56
C LEU A 120 -5.53 -20.03 -9.04
N ASP A 121 -4.56 -19.99 -8.12
CA ASP A 121 -3.14 -20.08 -8.49
C ASP A 121 -2.78 -21.42 -9.15
N ARG A 122 -3.45 -22.51 -8.75
CA ARG A 122 -3.30 -23.82 -9.42
C ARG A 122 -3.83 -23.76 -10.84
N ASP A 123 -5.04 -23.24 -11.01
CA ASP A 123 -5.69 -23.14 -12.32
C ASP A 123 -4.90 -22.24 -13.28
N LEU A 124 -4.41 -21.09 -12.80
CA LEU A 124 -3.59 -20.16 -13.59
C LEU A 124 -2.32 -20.85 -14.11
N LYS A 125 -1.67 -21.68 -13.27
CA LYS A 125 -0.48 -22.44 -13.69
C LYS A 125 -0.83 -23.52 -14.72
N GLN A 126 -1.84 -24.33 -14.45
CA GLN A 126 -2.25 -25.43 -15.33
C GLN A 126 -2.70 -24.93 -16.71
N LYS A 127 -3.42 -23.81 -16.73
CA LYS A 127 -3.94 -23.19 -17.97
C LYS A 127 -2.95 -22.26 -18.66
N LYS A 128 -1.69 -22.22 -18.20
CA LYS A 128 -0.61 -21.39 -18.77
C LYS A 128 -1.04 -19.92 -18.92
N ALA A 129 -1.65 -19.37 -17.88
CA ALA A 129 -2.19 -18.02 -17.87
C ALA A 129 -1.09 -16.97 -18.14
N VAL A 130 -1.40 -15.98 -18.97
CA VAL A 130 -0.51 -14.85 -19.28
C VAL A 130 -0.94 -13.63 -18.49
N LEU A 131 -0.04 -13.04 -17.70
CA LEU A 131 -0.33 -11.83 -16.95
C LEU A 131 -0.50 -10.65 -17.92
N VAL A 132 -1.68 -10.04 -17.91
CA VAL A 132 -2.02 -8.86 -18.73
C VAL A 132 -1.86 -7.58 -17.92
N TYR A 133 -2.24 -7.62 -16.65
CA TYR A 133 -2.16 -6.49 -15.75
C TYR A 133 -1.87 -6.95 -14.33
N ARG A 134 -1.02 -6.20 -13.63
CA ARG A 134 -0.87 -6.28 -12.18
C ARG A 134 -0.93 -4.88 -11.62
N ARG A 135 -1.77 -4.69 -10.61
CA ARG A 135 -1.87 -3.43 -9.88
C ARG A 135 -0.51 -3.10 -9.28
N PRO A 136 0.05 -1.91 -9.56
CA PRO A 136 1.28 -1.48 -8.92
C PRO A 136 1.08 -1.43 -7.41
N VAL A 137 1.92 -2.16 -6.68
CA VAL A 137 2.00 -1.97 -5.23
C VAL A 137 2.52 -0.56 -5.01
N LYS A 138 1.74 0.29 -4.33
CA LYS A 138 2.22 1.60 -3.90
C LYS A 138 3.43 1.36 -2.98
N LYS A 139 4.64 1.49 -3.52
CA LYS A 139 5.86 1.49 -2.72
C LYS A 139 5.81 2.74 -1.85
N GLU A 140 5.77 2.55 -0.53
CA GLU A 140 5.92 3.68 0.38
C GLU A 140 7.28 4.30 0.14
N LYS A 141 7.32 5.63 0.01
CA LYS A 141 8.60 6.31 -0.11
C LYS A 141 9.39 6.02 1.17
N PRO A 142 10.71 5.75 1.09
CA PRO A 142 11.51 5.38 2.26
C PRO A 142 11.48 6.44 3.37
N ASN A 143 11.11 7.68 3.06
CA ASN A 143 11.00 8.81 3.99
C ASN A 143 9.54 9.21 4.28
N GLN A 144 8.54 8.54 3.70
CA GLN A 144 7.13 8.81 4.03
C GLN A 144 6.82 8.22 5.41
N LEU A 145 6.33 9.04 6.32
CA LEU A 145 5.92 8.58 7.64
C LEU A 145 4.63 7.76 7.54
N GLY A 146 4.67 6.51 7.97
CA GLY A 146 3.49 5.69 8.26
C GLY A 146 3.22 5.65 9.77
N GLN A 147 2.01 5.31 10.21
CA GLN A 147 1.72 5.07 11.62
C GLN A 147 2.11 3.65 12.03
N TYR A 148 2.63 3.49 13.23
CA TYR A 148 3.08 2.22 13.78
C TYR A 148 2.76 2.12 15.27
N ILE A 149 2.49 0.91 15.73
CA ILE A 149 2.51 0.52 17.14
C ILE A 149 3.82 -0.19 17.40
N VAL A 150 4.62 0.34 18.32
CA VAL A 150 5.88 -0.25 18.78
C VAL A 150 5.63 -0.85 20.15
N VAL A 151 5.94 -2.14 20.30
CA VAL A 151 5.75 -2.88 21.56
C VAL A 151 7.09 -3.33 22.09
N TYR A 152 7.35 -3.01 23.36
CA TYR A 152 8.57 -3.43 24.05
C TYR A 152 8.41 -4.80 24.71
N LYS A 153 9.52 -5.47 24.95
CA LYS A 153 9.55 -6.71 25.74
C LYS A 153 9.19 -6.37 27.18
N LYS A 154 8.29 -7.15 27.80
CA LYS A 154 7.90 -6.94 29.20
C LYS A 154 9.11 -6.98 30.14
N THR A 155 10.09 -7.83 29.85
CA THR A 155 11.34 -7.99 30.62
C THR A 155 12.26 -6.78 30.58
N VAL A 156 11.99 -5.78 29.74
CA VAL A 156 12.71 -4.51 29.75
C VAL A 156 12.39 -3.69 30.99
N PHE A 157 11.17 -3.85 31.54
CA PHE A 157 10.68 -3.07 32.66
C PHE A 157 10.69 -3.87 33.97
N VAL A 158 11.31 -3.30 34.99
CA VAL A 158 11.25 -3.74 36.40
C VAL A 158 10.65 -2.57 37.17
N ASP A 159 9.56 -2.80 37.90
CA ASP A 159 8.82 -1.77 38.64
C ASP A 159 8.49 -0.52 37.81
N GLY A 160 8.11 -0.74 36.55
CA GLY A 160 7.71 0.31 35.61
C GLY A 160 8.85 1.11 34.99
N LYS A 161 10.11 0.75 35.27
CA LYS A 161 11.31 1.41 34.73
C LYS A 161 12.24 0.45 34.01
N THR A 162 13.00 0.94 33.04
CA THR A 162 14.09 0.19 32.42
C THR A 162 15.24 -0.01 33.41
N LYS A 163 16.21 -0.86 33.05
CA LYS A 163 17.50 -0.97 33.79
C LYS A 163 18.25 0.36 33.90
N THR A 164 18.02 1.28 32.98
CA THR A 164 18.59 2.64 32.96
C THR A 164 17.72 3.67 33.70
N GLY A 165 16.62 3.23 34.33
CA GLY A 165 15.72 4.09 35.11
C GLY A 165 14.67 4.83 34.28
N GLU A 166 14.59 4.60 32.97
CA GLU A 166 13.63 5.26 32.08
C GLU A 166 12.22 4.71 32.29
N THR A 167 11.21 5.58 32.35
CA THR A 167 9.80 5.16 32.24
C THR A 167 9.47 4.75 30.80
N LEU A 168 8.33 4.08 30.60
CA LEU A 168 7.80 3.78 29.26
C LEU A 168 7.67 5.05 28.40
N GLU A 169 7.19 6.17 28.96
CA GLU A 169 7.08 7.43 28.21
C GLU A 169 8.44 8.00 27.80
N GLN A 170 9.45 7.90 28.68
CA GLN A 170 10.81 8.37 28.39
C GLN A 170 11.47 7.54 27.29
N LEU A 171 11.36 6.21 27.39
CA LEU A 171 11.88 5.29 26.38
C LEU A 171 11.21 5.53 25.01
N ALA A 172 9.89 5.67 24.97
CA ALA A 172 9.14 5.99 23.75
C ALA A 172 9.59 7.33 23.13
N LYS A 173 9.80 8.37 23.95
CA LYS A 173 10.32 9.67 23.49
C LYS A 173 11.74 9.54 22.92
N ARG A 174 12.63 8.79 23.60
CA ARG A 174 14.01 8.56 23.15
C ARG A 174 14.05 7.88 21.79
N HIS A 175 13.38 6.74 21.63
CA HIS A 175 13.35 6.04 20.34
C HIS A 175 12.73 6.90 19.24
N THR A 176 11.64 7.61 19.55
CA THR A 176 11.03 8.49 18.55
C THR A 176 12.00 9.57 18.06
N ARG A 177 12.73 10.22 18.97
CA ARG A 177 13.75 11.22 18.61
C ARG A 177 14.92 10.59 17.86
N GLN A 178 15.46 9.49 18.36
CA GLN A 178 16.63 8.81 17.80
C GLN A 178 16.39 8.33 16.36
N PHE A 179 15.17 7.90 16.03
CA PHE A 179 14.83 7.36 14.71
C PHE A 179 14.02 8.33 13.83
N GLY A 180 13.93 9.61 14.22
CA GLY A 180 13.30 10.66 13.40
C GLY A 180 11.79 10.47 13.20
N GLY A 181 11.09 9.96 14.21
CA GLY A 181 9.65 9.78 14.19
C GLY A 181 8.85 10.92 14.84
N LYS A 182 7.53 10.79 14.81
CA LYS A 182 6.59 11.66 15.55
C LYS A 182 5.83 10.82 16.58
N LEU A 183 5.93 11.19 17.85
CA LEU A 183 5.32 10.42 18.94
C LEU A 183 3.80 10.58 18.89
N GLY A 184 3.09 9.46 18.98
CA GLY A 184 1.66 9.39 19.18
C GLY A 184 1.33 9.21 20.66
N ARG A 185 0.60 8.14 20.99
CA ARG A 185 0.17 7.84 22.37
C ARG A 185 1.03 6.75 22.99
N VAL A 186 1.28 6.86 24.28
CA VAL A 186 1.86 5.76 25.06
C VAL A 186 0.73 4.81 25.47
N LEU A 187 0.95 3.52 25.24
CA LEU A 187 -0.01 2.43 25.39
C LEU A 187 0.45 1.52 26.52
N LYS A 188 0.14 1.90 27.77
CA LYS A 188 0.62 1.23 28.99
C LYS A 188 0.21 -0.25 29.07
N ILE A 189 -1.00 -0.58 28.61
CA ILE A 189 -1.54 -1.95 28.63
C ILE A 189 -0.63 -2.93 27.88
N ILE A 190 0.00 -2.48 26.80
CA ILE A 190 0.86 -3.33 25.95
C ILE A 190 2.35 -3.02 26.11
N ASN A 191 2.75 -2.21 27.08
CA ASN A 191 4.13 -1.71 27.21
C ASN A 191 4.67 -1.14 25.88
N GLY A 192 3.87 -0.31 25.22
CA GLY A 192 4.17 0.17 23.88
C GLY A 192 3.75 1.62 23.66
N TYR A 193 3.84 2.06 22.41
CA TYR A 193 3.41 3.38 21.99
C TYR A 193 3.06 3.39 20.50
N SER A 194 2.17 4.29 20.11
CA SER A 194 1.97 4.64 18.70
C SER A 194 2.90 5.77 18.30
N ALA A 195 3.40 5.74 17.07
CA ALA A 195 4.22 6.79 16.50
C ALA A 195 4.25 6.70 14.97
N SER A 196 4.55 7.82 14.35
CA SER A 196 4.82 7.87 12.92
C SER A 196 6.31 7.68 12.66
N PHE A 197 6.67 6.73 11.81
CA PHE A 197 8.05 6.46 11.41
C PHE A 197 8.16 6.28 9.90
N SER A 198 9.35 6.52 9.35
CA SER A 198 9.65 6.10 8.00
C SER A 198 9.89 4.58 7.95
N PRO A 199 9.66 3.88 6.83
CA PRO A 199 9.99 2.46 6.70
C PRO A 199 11.45 2.16 7.07
N ALA A 200 12.39 3.02 6.67
CA ALA A 200 13.80 2.87 7.00
C ALA A 200 14.06 2.99 8.52
N ALA A 201 13.35 3.89 9.21
CA ALA A 201 13.42 4.03 10.66
C ALA A 201 12.87 2.77 11.37
N VAL A 202 11.78 2.20 10.87
CA VAL A 202 11.19 0.97 11.41
C VAL A 202 12.17 -0.20 11.33
N GLU A 203 12.87 -0.38 10.20
CA GLU A 203 13.87 -1.45 10.08
C GLU A 203 15.05 -1.29 11.04
N LYS A 204 15.42 -0.06 11.41
CA LYS A 204 16.41 0.20 12.45
C LYS A 204 15.86 -0.05 13.85
N LEU A 205 14.62 0.35 14.09
CA LEU A 205 13.95 0.21 15.39
C LEU A 205 13.67 -1.26 15.74
N LYS A 206 13.34 -2.11 14.75
CA LYS A 206 13.19 -3.57 14.92
C LYS A 206 14.44 -4.25 15.49
N LYS A 207 15.62 -3.66 15.28
CA LYS A 207 16.90 -4.19 15.74
C LYS A 207 17.24 -3.78 17.18
N GLN A 208 16.44 -2.91 17.80
CA GLN A 208 16.67 -2.51 19.20
C GLN A 208 16.36 -3.67 20.15
N PRO A 209 17.23 -3.94 21.14
CA PRO A 209 17.08 -5.09 22.03
C PRO A 209 15.81 -5.01 22.89
N GLU A 210 15.31 -3.81 23.17
CA GLU A 210 14.10 -3.57 23.96
C GLU A 210 12.81 -3.85 23.18
N VAL A 211 12.86 -3.78 21.84
CA VAL A 211 11.68 -3.93 20.98
C VAL A 211 11.29 -5.40 20.85
N LYS A 212 10.03 -5.72 21.13
CA LYS A 212 9.43 -7.05 20.94
C LYS A 212 8.95 -7.21 19.50
N TYR A 213 8.12 -6.27 19.05
CA TYR A 213 7.64 -6.20 17.67
C TYR A 213 7.18 -4.79 17.32
N ILE A 214 7.03 -4.54 16.03
CA ILE A 214 6.45 -3.32 15.49
C ILE A 214 5.38 -3.73 14.50
N GLU A 215 4.18 -3.19 14.69
CA GLU A 215 3.05 -3.35 13.80
C GLU A 215 2.76 -2.04 13.11
N LYS A 216 2.42 -2.09 11.83
CA LYS A 216 1.96 -0.90 11.12
C LYS A 216 0.53 -0.62 11.53
N ASP A 217 0.30 0.56 12.07
CA ASP A 217 -1.03 1.06 12.39
C ASP A 217 -1.66 1.54 11.08
N GLY A 218 -2.33 0.61 10.40
CA GLY A 218 -3.06 0.87 9.18
C GLY A 218 -4.57 0.81 9.42
N PRO A 219 -5.40 1.31 8.49
CA PRO A 219 -6.72 0.72 8.32
C PRO A 219 -6.51 -0.80 8.21
N VAL A 220 -7.38 -1.61 8.81
CA VAL A 220 -7.26 -3.07 8.95
C VAL A 220 -7.40 -3.79 7.59
N GLY A 221 -6.63 -3.38 6.58
CA GLY A 221 -6.45 -4.09 5.31
C GLY A 221 -5.34 -5.11 5.50
N ILE A 222 -5.71 -6.30 5.93
CA ILE A 222 -4.77 -7.42 6.07
C ILE A 222 -4.46 -8.01 4.69
N ARG A 223 -3.16 -8.32 4.56
CA ARG A 223 -2.41 -8.91 3.45
C ARG A 223 -2.99 -10.23 2.93
#